data_AF-A0AAW6HNN7-F1
#
_entry.id   AF-A0AAW6HNN7-F1
#
_cell.length_a   1.000
_cell.length_b   1.000
_cell.length_c   1.000
_cell.angle_alpha   90.00
_cell.angle_beta   90.00
_cell.angle_gamma   90.00
#
_symmetry.space_group_name_H-M   'P 1'
#
loop_
_entity.id
_entity.type
_entity.pdbx_description
1 polymer ?
#
loop_
_entity_poly.entity_id
_entity_poly.type
_entity_poly.pdbx_seq_one_letter_code
_entity_poly.pdbx_strand_id
1 'polypeptide(L)'
;MKNNNLKPLSRYEFNKKAKLEFIASNLELTNQKLSDHTGLNIRTVQRYKKHIKQNNGLHFKISHGNKNQNRTKKITDQEIQKIYKDYLNCCKQLSNSKQSTKNLNILEYYNLYLGSDYKTKISYHYLIQRLNNQGLRSVYRIKTKPNTKSKCNKNISLSIKVIENQINE
;
A
#
# COMPACT_ATOMS: atom_id res chain seq x y z
N MET A 1 -8.78 -18.55 -30.19
CA MET A 1 -7.86 -19.18 -29.22
C MET A 1 -7.08 -18.06 -28.54
N LYS A 2 -7.16 -17.94 -27.20
CA LYS A 2 -6.48 -16.87 -26.47
C LYS A 2 -4.97 -17.15 -26.46
N ASN A 3 -4.19 -16.32 -27.17
CA ASN A 3 -2.74 -16.33 -27.09
C ASN A 3 -2.34 -15.90 -25.67
N ASN A 4 -2.04 -16.88 -24.83
CA ASN A 4 -1.40 -16.65 -23.55
C ASN A 4 0.02 -16.16 -23.82
N ASN A 5 0.22 -14.84 -23.82
CA ASN A 5 1.54 -14.24 -23.75
C ASN A 5 2.19 -14.69 -22.43
N LEU A 6 2.85 -15.84 -22.46
CA LEU A 6 3.67 -16.36 -21.37
C LEU A 6 4.81 -15.37 -21.19
N LYS A 7 4.71 -14.55 -20.13
CA LYS A 7 5.85 -13.76 -19.69
C LYS A 7 7.03 -14.72 -19.46
N PRO A 8 8.24 -14.40 -19.96
CA PRO A 8 9.41 -15.23 -19.69
C PRO A 8 9.60 -15.31 -18.17
N LEU A 9 9.82 -16.53 -17.68
CA LEU A 9 10.08 -16.78 -16.26
C LEU A 9 11.33 -16.00 -15.85
N SER A 10 11.29 -15.37 -14.67
CA SER A 10 12.51 -14.82 -14.09
C SER A 10 13.51 -15.94 -13.79
N ARG A 11 14.81 -15.60 -13.73
CA ARG A 11 15.88 -16.56 -13.37
C ARG A 11 15.58 -17.30 -12.05
N TYR A 12 14.99 -16.60 -11.09
CA TYR A 12 14.54 -17.19 -9.83
C TYR A 12 13.45 -18.24 -10.04
N GLU A 13 12.41 -17.91 -10.80
CA GLU A 13 11.29 -18.81 -11.07
C GLU A 13 11.74 -20.05 -11.84
N PHE A 14 12.65 -19.88 -12.80
CA PHE A 14 13.27 -20.98 -13.53
C PHE A 14 14.03 -21.93 -12.59
N ASN A 15 14.93 -21.40 -11.76
CA ASN A 15 15.69 -22.19 -10.80
C ASN A 15 14.77 -22.91 -9.79
N LYS A 16 13.72 -22.24 -9.35
CA LYS A 16 12.73 -22.82 -8.42
C LYS A 16 11.95 -23.94 -9.08
N LYS A 17 11.56 -23.79 -10.35
CA LYS A 17 10.87 -24.82 -11.13
C LYS A 17 11.72 -26.08 -11.24
N ALA A 18 12.99 -25.94 -11.67
CA ALA A 18 13.90 -27.07 -11.82
C ALA A 18 14.09 -27.87 -10.51
N LYS A 19 14.24 -27.18 -9.38
CA LYS A 19 14.36 -27.83 -8.06
C LYS A 19 13.08 -28.58 -7.67
N LEU A 20 11.91 -28.02 -7.98
CA LEU A 20 10.62 -28.67 -7.68
C LEU A 20 10.37 -29.88 -8.56
N GLU A 21 10.74 -29.81 -9.85
CA GLU A 21 10.71 -30.94 -10.79
C GLU A 21 11.59 -32.08 -10.29
N PHE A 22 12.82 -31.76 -9.88
CA PHE A 22 13.71 -32.76 -9.29
C PHE A 22 13.10 -33.44 -8.06
N ILE A 23 12.53 -32.68 -7.12
CA ILE A 23 11.90 -33.25 -5.91
C ILE A 23 10.70 -34.13 -6.28
N ALA A 24 9.89 -33.71 -7.25
CA ALA A 24 8.70 -34.45 -7.66
C ALA A 24 9.05 -35.78 -8.35
N SER A 25 10.10 -35.82 -9.15
CA SER A 25 10.58 -37.06 -9.78
C SER A 25 11.28 -38.00 -8.79
N ASN A 26 11.64 -37.53 -7.59
CA ASN A 26 12.46 -38.28 -6.62
C ASN A 26 11.82 -38.31 -5.21
N LEU A 27 10.49 -38.46 -5.13
CA LEU A 27 9.75 -38.43 -3.85
C LEU A 27 10.15 -39.54 -2.87
N GLU A 28 10.74 -40.64 -3.35
CA GLU A 28 11.18 -41.75 -2.50
C GLU A 28 12.53 -41.46 -1.80
N LEU A 29 13.29 -40.47 -2.28
CA LEU A 29 14.54 -40.10 -1.63
C LEU A 29 14.31 -39.47 -0.25
N THR A 30 15.31 -39.64 0.61
CA THR A 30 15.33 -39.01 1.93
C THR A 30 15.40 -37.49 1.79
N ASN A 31 14.87 -36.78 2.78
CA ASN A 31 14.89 -35.31 2.77
C ASN A 31 16.31 -34.76 2.75
N GLN A 32 17.27 -35.48 3.32
CA GLN A 32 18.68 -35.12 3.31
C GLN A 32 19.25 -35.16 1.88
N LYS A 33 19.08 -36.28 1.15
CA LYS A 33 19.56 -36.40 -0.24
C LYS A 33 18.96 -35.34 -1.16
N LEU A 34 17.68 -35.03 -0.98
CA LEU A 34 17.01 -33.97 -1.73
C LEU A 34 17.52 -32.57 -1.35
N SER A 35 17.81 -32.34 -0.06
CA SER A 35 18.41 -31.09 0.43
C SER A 35 19.79 -30.87 -0.19
N ASP A 36 20.64 -31.89 -0.16
CA ASP A 36 22.01 -31.82 -0.68
C ASP A 36 22.02 -31.54 -2.18
N HIS A 37 21.13 -32.19 -2.95
CA HIS A 37 21.06 -31.98 -4.40
C HIS A 37 20.46 -30.63 -4.80
N THR A 38 19.42 -30.17 -4.09
CA THR A 38 18.71 -28.93 -4.46
C THR A 38 19.30 -27.68 -3.81
N GLY A 39 20.19 -27.84 -2.83
CA GLY A 39 20.69 -26.76 -1.96
C GLY A 39 19.56 -26.07 -1.16
N LEU A 40 18.43 -26.74 -0.96
CA LEU A 40 17.31 -26.24 -0.18
C LEU A 40 17.41 -26.76 1.25
N ASN A 41 17.08 -25.93 2.24
CA ASN A 41 16.94 -26.40 3.62
C ASN A 41 15.95 -27.58 3.71
N ILE A 42 16.27 -28.59 4.52
CA ILE A 42 15.44 -29.75 4.84
C ILE A 42 13.97 -29.39 5.10
N ARG A 43 13.68 -28.33 5.88
CA ARG A 43 12.30 -27.87 6.13
C ARG A 43 11.56 -27.46 4.85
N THR A 44 12.27 -26.83 3.93
CA THR A 44 11.73 -26.43 2.62
C THR A 44 11.45 -27.65 1.75
N VAL A 45 12.36 -28.64 1.75
CA VAL A 45 12.18 -29.93 1.07
C VAL A 45 10.96 -30.66 1.60
N GLN A 46 10.82 -30.78 2.93
CA GLN A 46 9.65 -31.40 3.58
C GLN A 46 8.34 -30.72 3.16
N ARG A 47 8.32 -29.38 3.18
CA ARG A 47 7.15 -28.59 2.75
C ARG A 47 6.79 -28.88 1.29
N TYR A 48 7.78 -28.94 0.40
CA TYR A 48 7.54 -29.23 -1.02
C TYR A 48 7.10 -30.67 -1.26
N LYS A 49 7.74 -31.68 -0.65
CA LYS A 49 7.29 -33.08 -0.71
C LYS A 49 5.83 -33.22 -0.29
N LYS A 50 5.46 -32.62 0.85
CA LYS A 50 4.08 -32.63 1.34
C LYS A 50 3.12 -32.06 0.30
N HIS A 51 3.45 -30.90 -0.27
CA HIS A 51 2.60 -30.23 -1.26
C HIS A 51 2.47 -31.01 -2.57
N ILE A 52 3.55 -31.66 -3.05
CA ILE A 52 3.51 -32.50 -4.27
C ILE A 52 2.59 -33.69 -4.05
N LYS A 53 2.76 -34.38 -2.91
CA LYS A 53 1.94 -35.55 -2.55
C LYS A 53 0.46 -35.18 -2.40
N GLN A 54 0.16 -34.02 -1.83
CA GLN A 54 -1.22 -33.55 -1.64
C GLN A 54 -1.92 -33.12 -2.93
N ASN A 55 -1.19 -32.66 -3.94
CA ASN A 55 -1.76 -32.14 -5.19
C ASN A 55 -1.55 -33.08 -6.39
N ASN A 56 -1.18 -34.35 -6.16
CA ASN A 56 -0.93 -35.37 -7.18
C ASN A 56 -0.01 -34.89 -8.34
N GLY A 57 1.00 -34.06 -8.04
CA GLY A 57 1.94 -33.60 -9.06
C GLY A 57 2.43 -32.16 -8.90
N LEU A 58 2.94 -31.61 -10.01
CA LEU A 58 3.69 -30.35 -10.05
C LEU A 58 2.82 -29.09 -10.12
N HIS A 59 1.67 -29.06 -9.44
CA HIS A 59 0.82 -27.87 -9.35
C HIS A 59 1.36 -26.87 -8.32
N PHE A 60 2.59 -26.39 -8.51
CA PHE A 60 3.14 -25.29 -7.73
C PHE A 60 2.87 -23.94 -8.39
N LYS A 61 2.33 -23.01 -7.62
CA LYS A 61 2.45 -21.58 -7.95
C LYS A 61 3.91 -21.19 -7.77
N ILE A 62 4.66 -21.21 -8.87
CA ILE A 62 6.07 -20.81 -8.92
C ILE A 62 6.19 -19.30 -8.69
N SER A 63 5.16 -18.55 -9.09
CA SER A 63 5.08 -17.10 -8.92
C SER A 63 5.07 -16.68 -7.45
N HIS A 64 5.68 -15.54 -7.18
CA HIS A 64 5.44 -14.80 -5.94
C HIS A 64 3.98 -14.39 -5.92
N GLY A 65 3.13 -15.17 -5.24
CA GLY A 65 1.91 -14.59 -4.69
C GLY A 65 2.37 -13.56 -3.68
N ASN A 66 2.30 -12.26 -4.01
CA ASN A 66 2.32 -11.21 -3.00
C ASN A 66 1.11 -11.48 -2.09
N LYS A 67 1.33 -12.32 -1.06
CA LYS A 67 0.38 -12.61 0.03
C LYS A 67 0.28 -11.42 0.99
N ASN A 68 0.88 -10.28 0.65
CA ASN A 68 0.39 -9.01 1.15
C ASN A 68 -1.00 -8.84 0.53
N GLN A 69 -2.02 -9.39 1.20
CA GLN A 69 -3.36 -8.83 1.08
C GLN A 69 -3.15 -7.34 1.21
N ASN A 70 -3.37 -6.60 0.12
CA ASN A 70 -3.55 -5.16 0.23
C ASN A 70 -4.69 -5.04 1.23
N ARG A 71 -4.38 -4.68 2.48
CA ARG A 71 -5.41 -4.34 3.46
C ARG A 71 -6.27 -3.33 2.72
N THR A 72 -7.49 -3.72 2.36
CA THR A 72 -8.44 -2.85 1.69
C THR A 72 -8.48 -1.60 2.54
N LYS A 73 -8.00 -0.48 1.99
CA LYS A 73 -7.91 0.76 2.74
C LYS A 73 -9.33 1.03 3.25
N LYS A 74 -9.51 1.14 4.57
CA LYS A 74 -10.83 1.47 5.18
C LYS A 74 -11.40 2.81 4.68
N ILE A 75 -10.53 3.62 4.07
CA ILE A 75 -10.84 4.92 3.50
C ILE A 75 -10.12 5.09 2.16
N THR A 76 -10.90 5.42 1.14
CA THR A 76 -10.45 5.64 -0.23
C THR A 76 -9.66 6.94 -0.35
N ASP A 77 -8.93 7.10 -1.45
CA ASP A 77 -8.20 8.35 -1.69
C ASP A 77 -9.14 9.54 -1.97
N GLN A 78 -10.34 9.30 -2.53
CA GLN A 78 -11.39 10.30 -2.74
C GLN A 78 -11.99 10.81 -1.42
N GLU A 79 -12.27 9.92 -0.47
CA GLU A 79 -12.75 10.32 0.86
C GLU A 79 -11.74 11.21 1.60
N ILE A 80 -10.44 10.92 1.48
CA ILE A 80 -9.38 11.77 2.05
C ILE A 80 -9.39 13.18 1.44
N GLN A 81 -9.59 13.29 0.12
CA GLN A 81 -9.71 14.59 -0.55
C GLN A 81 -10.95 15.35 -0.09
N LYS A 82 -12.07 14.66 0.12
CA LYS A 82 -13.30 15.26 0.66
C LYS A 82 -13.07 15.82 2.07
N ILE A 83 -12.49 15.02 2.96
CA ILE A 83 -12.12 15.46 4.32
C ILE A 83 -11.23 16.71 4.28
N TYR A 84 -10.28 16.76 3.34
CA TYR A 84 -9.39 17.91 3.19
C TYR A 84 -10.10 19.16 2.62
N LYS A 85 -10.99 19.00 1.64
CA LYS A 85 -11.82 20.11 1.14
C LYS A 85 -12.71 20.68 2.26
N ASP A 86 -13.33 19.82 3.05
CA ASP A 86 -14.14 20.21 4.21
C ASP A 86 -13.29 20.99 5.23
N TYR A 87 -12.06 20.53 5.52
CA TYR A 87 -11.10 21.26 6.35
C TYR A 87 -10.80 22.66 5.82
N LEU A 88 -10.51 22.81 4.52
CA LEU A 88 -10.24 24.12 3.92
C LEU A 88 -11.45 25.05 3.99
N ASN A 89 -12.65 24.52 3.79
CA ASN A 89 -13.89 25.30 3.90
C ASN A 89 -14.10 25.80 5.34
N CYS A 90 -13.88 24.95 6.35
CA CYS A 90 -13.91 25.37 7.76
C CYS A 90 -12.89 26.48 8.05
N CYS A 91 -11.66 26.37 7.52
CA CYS A 91 -10.65 27.43 7.66
C CYS A 91 -11.13 28.76 7.04
N LYS A 92 -11.70 28.73 5.83
CA LYS A 92 -12.23 29.93 5.15
C LYS A 92 -13.41 30.56 5.89
N GLN A 93 -14.34 29.74 6.38
CA GLN A 93 -15.48 30.21 7.16
C GLN A 93 -15.03 30.90 8.46
N LEU A 94 -14.06 30.29 9.16
CA LEU A 94 -13.50 30.87 10.38
C LEU A 94 -12.72 32.17 10.11
N SER A 95 -11.96 32.25 9.02
CA SER A 95 -11.26 33.50 8.65
C SER A 95 -12.21 34.62 8.26
N ASN A 96 -13.35 34.30 7.65
CA ASN A 96 -14.36 35.30 7.25
C ASN A 96 -15.23 35.76 8.43
N SER A 97 -15.39 34.91 9.45
CA SER A 97 -15.98 35.33 10.72
C SER A 97 -14.99 36.30 11.41
N LYS A 98 -15.41 37.54 11.66
CA LYS A 98 -14.61 38.59 12.35
C LYS A 98 -14.17 38.22 13.79
N GLN A 99 -14.36 36.97 14.21
CA GLN A 99 -14.43 36.53 15.60
C GLN A 99 -13.26 35.62 16.01
N SER A 100 -12.39 35.20 15.07
CA SER A 100 -11.25 34.34 15.40
C SER A 100 -9.99 34.74 14.64
N THR A 101 -8.98 35.26 15.36
CA THR A 101 -7.59 35.36 14.88
C THR A 101 -6.87 34.01 14.89
N LYS A 102 -7.53 32.96 15.40
CA LYS A 102 -6.95 31.63 15.56
C LYS A 102 -7.17 30.79 14.32
N ASN A 103 -6.07 30.42 13.67
CA ASN A 103 -6.05 29.53 12.52
C ASN A 103 -6.41 28.10 12.94
N LEU A 104 -7.43 27.50 12.30
CA LEU A 104 -7.82 26.11 12.54
C LEU A 104 -6.74 25.15 12.05
N ASN A 105 -6.13 24.41 12.98
CA ASN A 105 -5.18 23.37 12.62
C ASN A 105 -5.89 22.02 12.33
N ILE A 106 -5.19 21.09 11.67
CA ILE A 106 -5.79 19.79 11.27
C ILE A 106 -6.18 18.94 12.50
N LEU A 107 -5.48 19.08 13.64
CA LEU A 107 -5.82 18.35 14.86
C LEU A 107 -7.13 18.86 15.47
N GLU A 108 -7.31 20.18 15.53
CA GLU A 108 -8.53 20.84 15.97
C GLU A 108 -9.69 20.50 15.04
N TYR A 109 -9.46 20.53 13.72
CA TYR A 109 -10.43 20.05 12.73
C TYR A 109 -10.82 18.59 12.99
N TYR A 110 -9.85 17.70 13.16
CA TYR A 110 -10.09 16.30 13.45
C TYR A 110 -10.93 16.12 14.72
N ASN A 111 -10.65 16.87 15.78
CA ASN A 111 -11.36 16.70 17.06
C ASN A 111 -12.75 17.33 17.05
N LEU A 112 -12.90 18.52 16.48
CA LEU A 112 -14.12 19.34 16.63
C LEU A 112 -15.08 19.25 15.44
N TYR A 113 -14.57 19.05 14.22
CA TYR A 113 -15.35 19.20 12.99
C TYR A 113 -15.48 17.90 12.19
N LEU A 114 -14.52 16.99 12.29
CA LEU A 114 -14.58 15.72 11.56
C LEU A 114 -15.70 14.84 12.12
N GLY A 115 -16.63 14.44 11.24
CA GLY A 115 -17.75 13.57 11.57
C GLY A 115 -17.33 12.23 12.19
N SER A 116 -18.16 11.72 13.10
CA SER A 116 -17.96 10.43 13.79
C SER A 116 -17.75 9.27 12.81
N ASP A 117 -18.46 9.27 11.68
CA ASP A 117 -18.35 8.25 10.63
C ASP A 117 -16.92 8.14 10.05
N TYR A 118 -16.21 9.25 9.96
CA TYR A 118 -14.81 9.23 9.55
C TYR A 118 -13.89 8.84 10.71
N LYS A 119 -14.15 9.33 11.93
CA LYS A 119 -13.33 9.00 13.11
C LYS A 119 -13.28 7.50 13.42
N THR A 120 -14.34 6.75 13.11
CA THR A 120 -14.35 5.28 13.25
C THR A 120 -13.51 4.56 12.19
N LYS A 121 -13.33 5.18 11.02
CA LYS A 121 -12.58 4.62 9.87
C LYS A 121 -11.10 5.01 9.87
N ILE A 122 -10.77 6.21 10.37
CA ILE A 122 -9.43 6.78 10.31
C ILE A 122 -9.00 7.41 11.64
N SER A 123 -7.82 7.03 12.13
CA SER A 123 -7.18 7.72 13.25
C SER A 123 -6.49 9.00 12.79
N TYR A 124 -6.31 9.97 13.68
CA TYR A 124 -5.61 11.22 13.37
C TYR A 124 -4.23 10.99 12.72
N HIS A 125 -3.42 10.10 13.29
CA HIS A 125 -2.10 9.79 12.73
C HIS A 125 -2.19 9.25 11.30
N TYR A 126 -3.15 8.35 11.06
CA TYR A 126 -3.35 7.78 9.71
C TYR A 126 -3.89 8.83 8.73
N LEU A 127 -4.73 9.77 9.18
CA LEU A 127 -5.18 10.91 8.39
C LEU A 127 -4.00 11.78 7.94
N ILE A 128 -3.12 12.18 8.86
CA ILE A 128 -1.94 12.98 8.54
C ILE A 128 -1.03 12.24 7.56
N GLN A 129 -0.81 10.94 7.76
CA GLN A 129 -0.02 10.13 6.83
C GLN A 129 -0.64 10.11 5.42
N ARG A 130 -1.96 9.94 5.31
CA ARG A 130 -2.67 9.89 4.03
C ARG A 130 -2.68 11.23 3.32
N LEU A 131 -2.90 12.33 4.05
CA LEU A 131 -2.81 13.69 3.52
C LEU A 131 -1.41 13.96 2.97
N ASN A 132 -0.36 13.64 3.74
CA ASN A 132 1.04 13.79 3.30
C ASN A 132 1.37 12.97 2.05
N ASN A 133 0.88 11.72 1.96
CA ASN A 133 1.07 10.86 0.78
C ASN A 133 0.39 11.45 -0.47
N GLN A 134 -0.72 12.16 -0.29
CA GLN A 134 -1.41 12.90 -1.35
C GLN A 134 -0.92 14.34 -1.50
N GLY A 135 0.16 14.74 -0.81
CA GLY A 135 0.68 16.10 -0.86
C GLY A 135 -0.24 17.19 -0.27
N LEU A 136 -1.39 16.82 0.30
CA LEU A 136 -2.35 17.71 0.92
C LEU A 136 -1.79 18.16 2.28
N ARG A 137 -1.47 19.44 2.42
CA ARG A 137 -0.75 19.97 3.60
C ARG A 137 -1.62 20.97 4.34
N SER A 138 -1.39 21.13 5.64
CA SER A 138 -2.01 22.23 6.38
C SER A 138 -1.68 23.57 5.70
N VAL A 139 -2.70 24.44 5.58
CA VAL A 139 -2.58 25.81 5.05
C VAL A 139 -1.54 26.62 5.84
N TYR A 140 -1.40 26.31 7.14
CA TYR A 140 -0.60 27.09 8.08
C TYR A 140 0.70 26.40 8.49
N ARG A 141 1.29 25.57 7.61
CA ARG A 141 2.54 24.88 7.93
C ARG A 141 3.67 25.89 8.16
N ILE A 142 4.15 25.99 9.40
CA ILE A 142 5.43 26.65 9.72
C ILE A 142 6.49 26.02 8.80
N LYS A 143 7.28 26.84 8.10
CA LYS A 143 8.37 26.39 7.21
C LYS A 143 9.44 25.64 8.01
N THR A 144 9.20 24.39 8.39
CA THR A 144 10.25 23.50 8.87
C THR A 144 11.07 23.07 7.65
N LYS A 145 12.40 23.21 7.74
CA LYS A 145 13.38 22.85 6.70
C LYS A 145 12.94 21.60 5.93
N PRO A 146 13.06 21.59 4.59
CA PRO A 146 12.58 20.48 3.78
C PRO A 146 13.23 19.19 4.23
N ASN A 147 12.45 18.23 4.74
CA ASN A 147 12.91 16.85 4.82
C ASN A 147 13.11 16.38 3.37
N THR A 148 14.37 16.25 2.98
CA THR A 148 14.90 16.04 1.62
C THR A 148 14.52 14.71 0.97
N LYS A 149 13.45 14.03 1.40
CA LYS A 149 13.11 12.67 0.93
C LYS A 149 11.64 12.41 0.56
N SER A 150 10.73 13.37 0.60
CA SER A 150 9.42 13.16 -0.04
C SER A 150 9.47 13.64 -1.48
N LYS A 151 9.75 12.73 -2.43
CA LYS A 151 9.48 12.99 -3.86
C LYS A 151 7.98 13.19 -4.01
N CYS A 152 7.52 14.44 -3.93
CA CYS A 152 6.14 14.76 -4.28
C CYS A 152 6.00 14.47 -5.78
N ASN A 153 5.12 13.52 -6.13
CA ASN A 153 4.88 13.18 -7.52
C ASN A 153 4.30 14.41 -8.23
N LYS A 154 4.85 14.84 -9.39
CA LYS A 154 4.42 16.06 -10.10
C LYS A 154 2.91 16.07 -10.40
N ASN A 155 2.32 14.89 -10.56
CA ASN A 155 0.88 14.71 -10.77
C ASN A 155 0.05 15.16 -9.55
N ILE A 156 0.57 14.96 -8.33
CA ILE A 156 -0.09 15.37 -7.08
C ILE A 156 -0.12 16.90 -6.94
N SER A 157 0.97 17.58 -7.28
CA SER A 157 1.02 19.05 -7.22
C SER A 157 0.04 19.73 -8.18
N LEU A 158 -0.24 19.11 -9.32
CA LEU A 158 -1.27 19.60 -10.26
C LEU A 158 -2.67 19.43 -9.66
N SER A 159 -2.95 18.30 -9.02
CA SER A 159 -4.24 18.06 -8.34
C SER A 159 -4.52 19.05 -7.21
N ILE A 160 -3.48 19.45 -6.45
CA ILE A 160 -3.61 20.43 -5.37
C ILE A 160 -4.02 21.80 -5.91
N LYS A 161 -3.35 22.29 -6.96
CA LYS A 161 -3.69 23.58 -7.58
C LYS A 161 -5.12 23.59 -8.13
N VAL A 162 -5.56 22.48 -8.73
CA VAL A 162 -6.94 22.32 -9.21
C VAL A 162 -7.92 22.40 -8.04
N ILE A 163 -7.63 21.73 -6.92
CA ILE A 163 -8.48 21.78 -5.72
C ILE A 163 -8.51 23.19 -5.13
N GLU A 164 -7.37 23.88 -5.04
CA GLU A 164 -7.29 25.25 -4.50
C GLU A 164 -8.05 26.25 -5.38
N ASN A 165 -7.95 26.12 -6.71
CA ASN A 165 -8.67 26.97 -7.66
C ASN A 165 -10.20 26.76 -7.60
N GLN A 166 -10.66 25.51 -7.46
CA GLN A 166 -12.10 25.18 -7.31
C GLN A 166 -12.76 25.75 -6.04
N ILE A 167 -11.97 26.19 -5.06
CA ILE A 167 -12.49 26.80 -3.83
C ILE A 167 -12.42 28.34 -3.93
N ASN A 168 -11.74 28.89 -4.92
CA ASN A 168 -11.59 30.35 -5.12
C ASN A 168 -12.53 30.92 -6.20
N GLU A 169 -13.23 30.04 -6.94
CA GLU A 169 -14.41 30.35 -7.74
C GLU A 169 -15.68 30.24 -6.88
#